data_AF-A0A7C9KG64-F1
#
_entry.id   AF-A0A7C9KG64-F1
#
_cell.length_a   1.000
_cell.length_b   1.000
_cell.length_c   1.000
_cell.angle_alpha   90.00
_cell.angle_beta   90.00
_cell.angle_gamma   90.00
#
_symmetry.space_group_name_H-M   'P 1'
#
loop_
_entity.id
_entity.type
_entity.pdbx_description
1 polymer ?
#
loop_
_entity_poly.entity_id
_entity_poly.type
_entity_poly.pdbx_seq_one_letter_code
_entity_poly.pdbx_strand_id
1 'polypeptide(L)'
;MVQTIRFLPDRLNAEPVVFRGFTTPELGWTALTGLIAGTVIGLLLALVTGWVMIPTVALIAPLLLIAFGGKYLARMKRGKPENYLYRQLEVKTRHYGLGDPSLIVTSQRWSLRRSYRVITKTRRL
;
A
#
# COMPACT_ATOMS: atom_id res chain seq x y z
N MET A 1 -34.88 -1.08 24.38
CA MET A 1 -34.69 -0.97 22.91
C MET A 1 -33.20 -0.80 22.63
N VAL A 2 -32.56 -1.76 21.99
CA VAL A 2 -31.14 -1.70 21.64
C VAL A 2 -30.98 -0.81 20.41
N GLN A 3 -30.26 0.31 20.55
CA GLN A 3 -29.95 1.19 19.41
C GLN A 3 -28.90 0.52 18.51
N THR A 4 -29.32 0.04 17.34
CA THR A 4 -28.40 -0.44 16.31
C THR A 4 -27.86 0.77 15.56
N ILE A 5 -26.59 1.12 15.80
CA ILE A 5 -25.91 2.21 15.09
C ILE A 5 -25.87 1.84 13.61
N ARG A 6 -26.58 2.60 12.75
CA ARG A 6 -26.76 2.30 11.32
C ARG A 6 -25.47 2.47 10.50
N PHE A 7 -24.48 3.17 11.05
CA PHE A 7 -23.21 3.46 10.40
C PHE A 7 -22.08 3.34 11.41
N LEU A 8 -21.33 2.25 11.33
CA LEU A 8 -20.04 2.14 11.97
C LEU A 8 -19.01 2.83 11.05
N PRO A 9 -18.29 3.86 11.50
CA PRO A 9 -17.28 4.50 10.67
C PRO A 9 -16.17 3.50 10.34
N ASP A 10 -15.82 3.32 9.06
CA ASP A 10 -14.72 2.44 8.63
C ASP A 10 -13.38 2.80 9.30
N ARG A 11 -13.23 4.07 9.70
CA ARG A 11 -12.12 4.60 10.50
C ARG A 11 -11.89 3.86 11.81
N LEU A 12 -12.92 3.20 12.37
CA LEU A 12 -12.82 2.47 13.64
C LEU A 12 -12.12 1.10 13.45
N ASN A 13 -12.22 0.51 12.26
CA ASN A 13 -11.54 -0.74 11.90
C ASN A 13 -10.18 -0.51 11.23
N ALA A 14 -9.83 0.75 10.95
CA ALA A 14 -8.56 1.08 10.34
C ALA A 14 -7.40 0.74 11.28
N GLU A 15 -6.36 0.08 10.76
CA GLU A 15 -5.17 -0.20 11.54
C GLU A 15 -4.54 1.12 12.03
N PRO A 16 -4.29 1.25 13.35
CA PRO A 16 -3.71 2.47 13.88
C PRO A 16 -2.28 2.65 13.38
N VAL A 17 -1.90 3.91 13.17
CA VAL A 17 -0.51 4.27 12.89
C VAL A 17 0.29 4.11 14.19
N VAL A 18 1.24 3.20 14.20
CA VAL A 18 2.03 2.87 15.41
C VAL A 18 3.24 3.78 15.51
N PHE A 19 4.00 3.96 14.42
CA PHE A 19 5.25 4.72 14.47
C PHE A 19 5.49 5.50 13.18
N ARG A 20 5.61 6.82 13.28
CA ARG A 20 6.09 7.72 12.20
C ARG A 20 5.36 7.59 10.85
N GLY A 21 4.09 7.15 10.85
CA GLY A 21 3.28 6.94 9.64
C GLY A 21 3.14 5.49 9.18
N PHE A 22 3.84 4.55 9.82
CA PHE A 22 3.73 3.12 9.57
C PHE A 22 2.58 2.49 10.37
N THR A 23 1.82 1.60 9.73
CA THR A 23 1.02 0.60 10.44
C THR A 23 1.92 -0.53 10.94
N THR A 24 1.43 -1.35 11.87
CA THR A 24 2.18 -2.49 12.44
C THR A 24 2.83 -3.38 11.38
N PRO A 25 2.11 -3.89 10.36
CA PRO A 25 2.71 -4.76 9.36
C PRO A 25 3.75 -4.01 8.50
N GLU A 26 3.51 -2.76 8.15
CA GLU A 26 4.45 -1.98 7.32
C GLU A 26 5.77 -1.71 8.05
N LEU A 27 5.70 -1.41 9.36
CA LEU A 27 6.88 -1.25 10.20
C LEU A 27 7.68 -2.56 10.25
N GLY A 28 7.00 -3.69 10.44
CA GLY A 28 7.60 -5.03 10.47
C GLY A 28 8.32 -5.37 9.16
N TRP A 29 7.66 -5.17 8.01
CA TRP A 29 8.27 -5.40 6.69
C TRP A 29 9.46 -4.47 6.43
N THR A 30 9.35 -3.21 6.83
CA THR A 30 10.45 -2.24 6.69
C THR A 30 11.64 -2.65 7.57
N ALA A 31 11.41 -3.04 8.82
CA ALA A 31 12.46 -3.53 9.70
C ALA A 31 13.13 -4.80 9.15
N LEU A 32 12.33 -5.77 8.67
CA LEU A 32 12.83 -7.02 8.13
C LEU A 32 13.67 -6.81 6.86
N THR A 33 13.16 -6.01 5.92
CA THR A 33 13.90 -5.68 4.69
C THR A 33 15.17 -4.89 4.99
N GLY A 34 15.13 -3.97 5.95
CA GLY A 34 16.30 -3.24 6.43
C GLY A 34 17.34 -4.15 7.08
N LEU A 35 16.92 -5.14 7.87
CA LEU A 35 17.80 -6.14 8.49
C LEU A 35 18.47 -7.02 7.44
N ILE A 36 17.70 -7.54 6.47
CA ILE A 36 18.22 -8.36 5.37
C ILE A 36 19.23 -7.55 4.55
N ALA A 37 18.84 -6.34 4.10
CA ALA A 37 19.72 -5.47 3.33
C ALA A 37 20.98 -5.09 4.12
N GLY A 38 20.83 -4.74 5.40
CA GLY A 38 21.95 -4.43 6.30
C GLY A 38 22.90 -5.61 6.48
N THR A 39 22.38 -6.83 6.52
CA THR A 39 23.19 -8.06 6.64
C THR A 39 23.96 -8.33 5.35
N VAL A 40 23.33 -8.18 4.18
CA VAL A 40 24.02 -8.32 2.88
C VAL A 40 25.12 -7.25 2.72
N ILE A 41 24.81 -5.99 3.04
CA ILE A 41 25.81 -4.90 2.99
C ILE A 41 26.92 -5.16 4.01
N GLY A 42 26.58 -5.55 5.23
CA GLY A 42 27.53 -5.91 6.28
C GLY A 42 28.45 -7.06 5.87
N LEU A 43 27.94 -8.07 5.16
CA LEU A 43 28.72 -9.17 4.62
C LEU A 43 29.74 -8.69 3.58
N LEU A 44 29.32 -7.82 2.65
CA LEU A 44 30.21 -7.24 1.66
C LEU A 44 31.32 -6.39 2.31
N LEU A 45 30.97 -5.60 3.33
CA LEU A 45 31.94 -4.79 4.08
C LEU A 45 32.88 -5.65 4.92
N ALA A 46 32.39 -6.75 5.48
CA ALA A 46 33.20 -7.66 6.29
C ALA A 46 34.36 -8.28 5.52
N LEU A 47 34.28 -8.38 4.19
CA LEU A 47 35.39 -8.82 3.34
C LEU A 47 36.60 -7.89 3.41
N VAL A 48 36.40 -6.61 3.75
CA VAL A 48 37.45 -5.58 3.79
C VAL A 48 37.81 -5.20 5.22
N THR A 49 36.82 -5.11 6.11
CA THR A 49 37.00 -4.56 7.48
C THR A 49 36.89 -5.60 8.60
N GLY A 50 36.51 -6.85 8.28
CA GLY A 50 36.30 -7.93 9.24
C GLY A 50 34.85 -8.15 9.68
N TRP A 51 34.61 -9.29 10.33
CA TRP A 51 33.28 -9.86 10.63
C TRP A 51 32.38 -8.97 11.50
N VAL A 52 32.96 -8.07 12.30
CA VAL A 52 32.23 -7.19 13.23
C VAL A 52 31.26 -6.26 12.48
N MET A 53 31.52 -5.94 11.21
CA MET A 53 30.59 -5.10 10.43
C MET A 53 29.24 -5.76 10.13
N ILE A 54 29.16 -7.10 10.15
CA ILE A 54 27.91 -7.82 9.87
C ILE A 54 26.83 -7.43 10.89
N PRO A 55 26.99 -7.68 12.21
CA PRO A 55 25.98 -7.30 13.19
C PRO A 55 25.79 -5.78 13.30
N THR A 56 26.86 -4.99 13.14
CA THR A 56 26.77 -3.52 13.23
C THR A 56 25.86 -2.95 12.15
N VAL A 57 26.09 -3.31 10.88
CA VAL A 57 25.30 -2.80 9.76
C VAL A 57 23.90 -3.41 9.75
N ALA A 58 23.77 -4.69 10.11
CA ALA A 58 22.47 -5.36 10.23
C ALA A 58 21.54 -4.67 11.24
N LEU A 59 22.07 -4.16 12.37
CA LEU A 59 21.27 -3.46 13.37
C LEU A 59 21.02 -1.98 13.03
N ILE A 60 22.00 -1.29 12.42
CA ILE A 60 21.87 0.13 12.07
C ILE A 60 20.96 0.34 10.85
N ALA A 61 21.05 -0.51 9.83
CA ALA A 61 20.29 -0.37 8.59
C ALA A 61 18.76 -0.24 8.78
N PRO A 62 18.06 -1.11 9.55
CA PRO A 62 16.62 -0.97 9.73
C PRO A 62 16.24 0.32 10.48
N LEU A 63 17.05 0.78 11.43
CA LEU A 63 16.83 2.06 12.12
C LEU A 63 16.86 3.24 11.14
N LEU A 64 17.88 3.27 10.27
CA LEU A 64 17.98 4.28 9.21
C LEU A 64 16.81 4.18 8.23
N LEU A 65 16.51 2.97 7.75
CA LEU A 65 15.44 2.73 6.80
C LEU A 65 14.08 3.18 7.35
N ILE A 66 13.76 2.90 8.62
CA ILE A 66 12.52 3.36 9.26
C ILE A 66 12.52 4.89 9.43
N ALA A 67 13.65 5.47 9.83
CA ALA A 67 13.75 6.90 10.07
C ALA A 67 13.50 7.74 8.80
N PHE A 68 14.06 7.31 7.67
CA PHE A 68 13.85 7.97 6.37
C PHE A 68 12.56 7.51 5.69
N GLY A 69 12.29 6.21 5.73
CA GLY A 69 11.12 5.58 5.12
C GLY A 69 9.80 6.08 5.68
N GLY A 70 9.72 6.41 6.98
CA GLY A 70 8.50 6.94 7.58
C GLY A 70 8.07 8.27 6.98
N LYS A 71 9.02 9.19 6.74
CA LYS A 71 8.71 10.47 6.07
C LYS A 71 8.25 10.25 4.62
N TYR A 72 8.88 9.32 3.91
CA TYR A 72 8.53 9.00 2.53
C TYR A 72 7.13 8.36 2.45
N LEU A 73 6.86 7.36 3.29
CA LEU A 73 5.58 6.66 3.34
C LEU A 73 4.45 7.59 3.79
N ALA A 74 4.69 8.44 4.78
CA ALA A 74 3.73 9.45 5.22
C ALA A 74 3.39 10.43 4.08
N ARG A 75 4.36 10.87 3.28
CA ARG A 75 4.10 11.70 2.09
C ARG A 75 3.30 10.94 1.04
N MET A 76 3.63 9.67 0.79
CA MET A 76 2.94 8.85 -0.21
C MET A 76 1.49 8.54 0.19
N LYS A 77 1.21 8.43 1.50
CA LYS A 77 -0.12 8.24 2.07
C LYS A 77 -0.95 9.52 2.22
N ARG A 78 -0.37 10.72 2.06
CA ARG A 78 -1.11 12.00 2.21
C ARG A 78 -2.27 12.09 1.22
N GLY A 79 -3.47 12.34 1.73
CA GLY A 79 -4.69 12.54 0.93
C GLY A 79 -5.20 11.27 0.22
N LYS A 80 -4.67 10.09 0.57
CA LYS A 80 -5.07 8.82 -0.02
C LYS A 80 -5.98 8.03 0.93
N PRO A 81 -6.89 7.20 0.39
CA PRO A 81 -7.76 6.34 1.20
C PRO A 81 -6.95 5.28 1.97
N GLU A 82 -7.59 4.66 2.96
CA GLU A 82 -7.00 3.56 3.74
C GLU A 82 -6.67 2.37 2.84
N ASN A 83 -5.62 1.62 3.20
CA ASN A 83 -5.09 0.47 2.45
C ASN A 83 -4.72 0.76 0.98
N TYR A 84 -4.57 2.03 0.58
CA TYR A 84 -4.23 2.41 -0.79
C TYR A 84 -2.97 1.72 -1.32
N LEU A 85 -1.92 1.60 -0.51
CA LEU A 85 -0.68 0.92 -0.92
C LEU A 85 -0.92 -0.55 -1.26
N TYR A 86 -1.58 -1.29 -0.37
CA TYR A 86 -1.88 -2.70 -0.57
C TYR A 86 -2.77 -2.89 -1.80
N ARG A 87 -3.81 -2.06 -1.95
CA ARG A 87 -4.70 -2.14 -3.11
C ARG A 87 -3.99 -1.81 -4.43
N GLN A 88 -3.03 -0.88 -4.44
CA GLN A 88 -2.20 -0.62 -5.62
C GLN A 88 -1.26 -1.79 -5.94
N LEU A 89 -0.70 -2.44 -4.92
CA LEU A 89 0.10 -3.65 -5.10
C LEU A 89 -0.74 -4.79 -5.67
N GLU A 90 -1.95 -5.02 -5.16
CA GLU A 90 -2.90 -6.01 -5.70
C GLU A 90 -3.22 -5.74 -7.17
N VAL A 91 -3.57 -4.49 -7.51
CA VAL A 91 -3.86 -4.09 -8.89
C VAL A 91 -2.63 -4.34 -9.78
N LYS A 92 -1.43 -3.94 -9.34
CA LYS A 92 -0.19 -4.15 -10.10
C LYS A 92 0.11 -5.63 -10.28
N THR A 93 -0.06 -6.44 -9.24
CA THR A 93 0.17 -7.89 -9.27
C THR A 93 -0.80 -8.55 -10.25
N ARG A 94 -2.08 -8.13 -10.25
CA ARG A 94 -3.11 -8.59 -11.20
C ARG A 94 -2.73 -8.29 -12.65
N HIS A 95 -2.13 -7.13 -12.92
CA HIS A 95 -1.64 -6.81 -14.27
C HIS A 95 -0.52 -7.76 -14.74
N TYR A 96 0.26 -8.31 -13.83
CA TYR A 96 1.26 -9.36 -14.12
C TYR A 96 0.66 -10.78 -14.15
N GLY A 97 -0.67 -10.92 -14.02
CA GLY A 97 -1.36 -12.22 -14.03
C GLY A 97 -1.26 -12.99 -12.70
N LEU A 98 -0.74 -12.35 -11.64
CA LEU A 98 -0.62 -12.93 -10.31
C LEU A 98 -1.64 -12.26 -9.37
N GLY A 99 -2.15 -12.95 -8.37
CA GLY A 99 -3.08 -12.39 -7.38
C GLY A 99 -4.55 -12.74 -7.62
N ASP A 100 -5.45 -12.05 -6.90
CA ASP A 100 -6.86 -12.42 -6.83
C ASP A 100 -7.61 -12.16 -8.16
N PRO A 101 -8.13 -13.20 -8.82
CA PRO A 101 -8.89 -13.03 -10.07
C PRO A 101 -10.23 -12.32 -9.86
N SER A 102 -10.76 -12.27 -8.63
CA SER A 102 -12.01 -11.58 -8.30
C SER A 102 -11.85 -10.05 -8.17
N LEU A 103 -10.60 -9.55 -8.16
CA LEU A 103 -10.32 -8.13 -8.07
C LEU A 103 -10.82 -7.40 -9.33
N ILE A 104 -11.78 -6.50 -9.14
CA ILE A 104 -12.36 -5.69 -10.22
C ILE A 104 -11.38 -4.57 -10.58
N VAL A 105 -10.65 -4.75 -11.67
CA VAL A 105 -9.69 -3.75 -12.22
C VAL A 105 -10.25 -3.03 -13.46
N THR A 106 -11.46 -3.39 -13.89
CA THR A 106 -12.11 -2.73 -15.04
C THR A 106 -12.60 -1.33 -14.64
N SER A 107 -12.41 -0.38 -15.54
CA SER A 107 -13.06 0.94 -15.46
C SER A 107 -14.02 1.08 -16.62
N GLN A 108 -15.22 1.58 -16.33
CA GLN A 108 -16.26 1.80 -17.34
C GLN A 108 -16.81 3.21 -17.18
N ARG A 109 -17.22 3.83 -18.29
CA ARG A 109 -17.93 5.10 -18.22
C ARG A 109 -19.35 4.85 -17.73
N TRP A 110 -19.80 5.67 -16.79
CA TRP A 110 -21.18 5.61 -16.33
C TRP A 110 -22.11 5.98 -17.48
N SER A 111 -22.96 5.05 -17.91
CA SER A 111 -24.02 5.33 -18.86
C SER A 111 -25.36 5.24 -18.15
N LEU A 112 -26.14 6.32 -18.16
CA LEU A 112 -27.54 6.24 -17.76
C LEU A 112 -28.29 5.40 -18.80
N ARG A 113 -28.81 4.24 -18.37
CA ARG A 113 -29.68 3.42 -19.21
C ARG A 113 -30.86 4.29 -19.64
N ARG A 114 -30.98 4.59 -20.93
CA ARG A 114 -32.16 5.30 -21.45
C ARG A 114 -33.35 4.35 -21.38
N SER A 115 -34.34 4.67 -20.55
CA SER A 115 -35.53 3.86 -20.35
C SER A 115 -36.47 3.84 -21.57
N TYR A 116 -36.29 4.77 -22.50
CA TYR A 116 -37.10 4.88 -23.72
C TYR A 116 -36.20 5.11 -24.94
N ARG A 117 -36.63 4.57 -26.08
CA ARG A 117 -35.95 4.73 -27.37
C ARG A 117 -36.21 6.14 -27.90
N VAL A 118 -35.17 6.96 -28.02
CA VAL A 118 -35.28 8.25 -28.71
C VAL A 118 -35.37 7.95 -30.22
N ILE A 119 -36.56 8.07 -30.78
CA ILE A 119 -36.77 8.01 -32.23
C ILE A 119 -36.40 9.37 -32.80
N THR A 120 -35.18 9.50 -33.31
CA THR A 120 -34.79 10.71 -34.05
C THR A 120 -35.59 10.77 -35.34
N LYS A 121 -36.55 11.70 -35.42
CA LYS A 121 -37.31 11.97 -36.64
C LYS A 121 -36.35 12.65 -37.63
N THR A 122 -35.82 11.90 -38.58
CA THR A 122 -35.07 12.47 -39.71
C THR A 122 -36.01 13.40 -40.48
N ARG A 123 -35.86 14.72 -40.30
CA ARG A 123 -36.42 15.70 -41.23
C ARG A 123 -35.62 15.58 -42.53
N ARG A 124 -36.21 14.95 -43.56
CA ARG A 124 -35.79 15.19 -44.94
C ARG A 124 -36.33 16.56 -45.32
N LEU A 125 -35.41 17.45 -45.69
CA LEU A 125 -35.69 18.68 -46.45
C LEU A 125 -36.07 18.30 -47.88
#